data_AF-A0A831QNK0-F1
#
_entry.id   AF-A0A831QNK0-F1
#
_cell.length_a   1.000
_cell.length_b   1.000
_cell.length_c   1.000
_cell.angle_alpha   90.00
_cell.angle_beta   90.00
_cell.angle_gamma   90.00
#
_symmetry.space_group_name_H-M   'P 1'
#
loop_
_entity.id
_entity.type
_entity.pdbx_description
1 polymer ?
#
loop_
_entity_poly.entity_id
_entity_poly.type
_entity_poly.pdbx_seq_one_letter_code
_entity_poly.pdbx_strand_id
1 'polypeptide(L)'
;MKTIPFSFDPKESLELVQYHNPKLWGVDIVQPKLKIQTQVNSHNISYTKALGNCIRNCEDMAERILVMAAYQHIMDQKAIHYQNICNKITRVRLQEKALSNSILIQAKDRAPIFEFYAKQGEILEKEKALLLECPELRRHLQIQYDTAQEPKTQNS
;
A
#
# COMPACT_ATOMS: atom_id res chain seq x y z
N MET A 1 -6.86 36.43 15.90
CA MET A 1 -7.50 35.28 15.22
C MET A 1 -6.54 34.11 15.29
N LYS A 2 -6.88 33.02 15.99
CA LYS A 2 -6.04 31.81 16.02
C LYS A 2 -6.26 31.05 14.70
N THR A 3 -5.23 30.97 13.87
CA THR A 3 -5.22 30.11 12.68
C THR A 3 -5.17 28.66 13.15
N ILE A 4 -6.24 27.91 12.91
CA ILE A 4 -6.25 26.46 13.10
C ILE A 4 -5.35 25.88 11.99
N PRO A 5 -4.31 25.08 12.31
CA PRO A 5 -3.54 24.40 11.28
C PRO A 5 -4.48 23.42 10.57
N PHE A 6 -4.62 23.59 9.25
CA PHE A 6 -5.40 22.69 8.42
C PHE A 6 -4.67 21.34 8.41
N SER A 7 -5.08 20.39 9.25
CA SER A 7 -4.61 19.01 9.16
C SER A 7 -5.28 18.38 7.95
N PHE A 8 -4.51 18.17 6.89
CA PHE A 8 -5.00 17.50 5.69
C PHE A 8 -5.27 16.02 6.04
N ASP A 9 -6.54 15.67 6.29
CA ASP A 9 -6.99 14.28 6.26
C ASP A 9 -7.36 13.94 4.81
N PRO A 10 -6.64 13.02 4.13
CA PRO A 10 -6.91 12.67 2.73
C PRO A 10 -8.34 12.17 2.48
N LYS A 11 -9.00 11.59 3.48
CA LYS A 11 -10.34 11.01 3.35
C LYS A 11 -11.42 12.09 3.44
N GLU A 12 -11.32 12.98 4.42
CA GLU A 12 -12.19 14.17 4.52
C GLU A 12 -11.94 15.13 3.36
N SER A 13 -10.69 15.24 2.88
CA SER A 13 -10.34 16.08 1.74
C SER A 13 -10.98 15.60 0.44
N LEU A 14 -11.12 14.29 0.24
CA LEU A 14 -11.79 13.76 -0.94
C LEU A 14 -13.30 14.06 -0.91
N GLU A 15 -13.94 13.88 0.26
CA GLU A 15 -15.37 14.18 0.45
C GLU A 15 -15.67 15.69 0.36
N LEU A 16 -14.81 16.56 0.92
CA LEU A 16 -14.91 18.01 0.78
C LEU A 16 -14.69 18.48 -0.65
N VAL A 17 -13.69 17.91 -1.34
CA VAL A 17 -13.44 18.21 -2.76
C VAL A 17 -14.61 17.74 -3.62
N GLN A 18 -15.21 16.60 -3.31
CA GLN A 18 -16.41 16.07 -3.93
C GLN A 18 -17.65 16.95 -3.67
N TYR A 19 -17.78 17.50 -2.47
CA TYR A 19 -18.86 18.44 -2.11
C TYR A 19 -18.74 19.77 -2.86
N HIS A 20 -17.53 20.31 -3.02
CA HIS A 20 -17.26 21.55 -3.76
C HIS A 20 -17.20 21.37 -5.28
N ASN A 21 -16.97 20.14 -5.77
CA ASN A 21 -16.95 19.82 -7.19
C ASN A 21 -17.88 18.61 -7.46
N PRO A 22 -19.18 18.85 -7.67
CA PRO A 22 -20.18 17.80 -7.91
C PRO A 22 -19.84 16.88 -9.09
N LYS A 23 -19.00 17.34 -10.02
CA LYS A 23 -18.47 16.52 -11.12
C LYS A 23 -17.61 15.35 -10.66
N LEU A 24 -17.08 15.36 -9.42
CA LEU A 24 -16.26 14.29 -8.82
C LEU A 24 -17.10 13.23 -8.09
N TRP A 25 -18.39 13.49 -7.83
CA TRP A 25 -19.34 12.49 -7.33
C TRP A 25 -19.62 11.46 -8.43
N GLY A 26 -18.88 10.35 -8.41
CA GLY A 26 -18.98 9.28 -9.40
C GLY A 26 -17.84 9.21 -10.41
N VAL A 27 -16.75 9.96 -10.22
CA VAL A 27 -15.60 9.87 -11.13
C VAL A 27 -14.72 8.69 -10.78
N ASP A 28 -14.68 7.77 -11.72
CA ASP A 28 -13.90 6.56 -11.65
C ASP A 28 -12.39 6.85 -11.75
N ILE A 29 -11.66 6.54 -10.68
CA ILE A 29 -10.19 6.62 -10.65
C ILE A 29 -9.50 5.55 -11.51
N VAL A 30 -10.25 4.59 -12.11
CA VAL A 30 -9.70 3.55 -12.98
C VAL A 30 -8.91 4.14 -14.15
N GLN A 31 -9.44 5.16 -14.84
CA GLN A 31 -8.74 5.76 -15.98
C GLN A 31 -7.42 6.44 -15.56
N PRO A 32 -7.40 7.32 -14.54
CA PRO A 32 -6.15 7.84 -13.99
C PRO A 32 -5.18 6.75 -13.49
N LYS A 33 -5.66 5.68 -12.85
CA LYS A 33 -4.83 4.55 -12.40
C LYS A 33 -4.13 3.87 -13.58
N LEU A 34 -4.89 3.57 -14.64
CA LEU A 34 -4.36 2.96 -15.85
C LEU A 34 -3.30 3.87 -16.49
N LYS A 35 -3.56 5.18 -16.60
CA LYS A 35 -2.58 6.14 -17.13
C LYS A 35 -1.25 6.10 -16.36
N ILE A 36 -1.28 6.11 -15.02
CA ILE A 36 -0.07 6.03 -14.19
C ILE A 36 0.64 4.69 -14.40
N GLN A 37 -0.09 3.57 -14.39
CA GLN A 37 0.49 2.25 -14.57
C GLN A 37 1.12 2.06 -15.96
N THR A 38 0.45 2.53 -17.02
CA THR A 38 1.00 2.53 -18.38
C THR A 38 2.26 3.38 -18.47
N GLN A 39 2.30 4.55 -17.83
CA GLN A 39 3.52 5.36 -17.78
C GLN A 39 4.69 4.62 -17.13
N VAL A 40 4.46 3.99 -15.97
CA VAL A 40 5.46 3.17 -15.27
C VAL A 40 5.95 2.02 -16.13
N ASN A 41 5.02 1.24 -16.70
CA ASN A 41 5.35 0.01 -17.42
C ASN A 41 6.00 0.28 -18.79
N SER A 42 5.45 1.22 -19.56
CA SER A 42 5.92 1.49 -20.92
C SER A 42 7.24 2.25 -20.96
N HIS A 43 7.54 3.07 -19.93
CA HIS A 43 8.75 3.89 -19.89
C HIS A 43 9.77 3.43 -18.85
N ASN A 44 9.45 2.37 -18.10
CA ASN A 44 10.27 1.85 -17.00
C ASN A 44 10.71 2.96 -16.01
N ILE A 45 9.73 3.76 -15.56
CA ILE A 45 9.93 4.89 -14.63
C ILE A 45 9.26 4.63 -13.29
N SER A 46 9.70 5.35 -12.26
CA SER A 46 9.09 5.26 -10.93
C SER A 46 7.65 5.82 -10.91
N TYR A 47 6.84 5.38 -9.93
CA TYR A 47 5.47 5.86 -9.77
C TYR A 47 5.39 7.36 -9.51
N THR A 48 6.36 7.94 -8.80
CA THR A 48 6.44 9.40 -8.57
C THR A 48 6.68 10.15 -9.87
N LYS A 49 7.56 9.63 -10.74
CA LYS A 49 7.82 10.26 -12.04
C LYS A 49 6.62 10.14 -12.97
N ALA A 50 5.93 9.00 -12.96
CA ALA A 50 4.68 8.80 -13.68
C ALA A 50 3.58 9.76 -13.19
N LEU A 51 3.42 9.93 -11.88
CA LEU A 51 2.51 10.90 -11.29
C LEU A 51 2.81 12.32 -11.79
N GLY A 52 4.07 12.75 -11.73
CA GLY A 52 4.50 14.06 -12.23
C GLY A 52 4.23 14.27 -13.72
N ASN A 53 4.36 13.23 -14.55
CA ASN A 53 3.98 13.29 -15.96
C ASN A 53 2.47 13.47 -16.13
N CYS A 54 1.67 12.67 -15.43
CA CYS A 54 0.21 12.74 -15.51
C CYS A 54 -0.32 14.10 -15.05
N ILE A 55 0.17 14.64 -13.93
CA ILE A 55 -0.24 15.97 -13.42
C ILE A 55 0.10 17.09 -14.41
N ARG A 56 1.28 17.03 -15.06
CA ARG A 56 1.68 18.03 -16.07
C ARG A 56 0.77 18.06 -17.29
N ASN A 57 0.14 16.94 -17.62
CA ASN A 57 -0.78 16.81 -18.74
C ASN A 57 -2.24 17.10 -18.38
N CYS A 58 -2.54 17.44 -17.12
CA CYS A 58 -3.89 17.80 -16.70
C CYS A 58 -4.17 19.28 -16.96
N GLU A 59 -5.29 19.56 -17.62
CA GLU A 59 -5.69 20.92 -18.01
C GLU A 59 -6.33 21.68 -16.83
N ASP A 60 -7.01 20.96 -15.93
CA ASP A 60 -7.69 21.55 -14.79
C ASP A 60 -7.28 20.93 -13.43
N MET A 61 -7.72 21.55 -12.35
CA MET A 61 -7.41 21.11 -10.99
C MET A 61 -8.14 19.82 -10.60
N ALA A 62 -9.34 19.57 -11.15
CA ALA A 62 -10.12 18.37 -10.84
C ALA A 62 -9.41 17.11 -11.37
N GLU A 63 -8.87 17.16 -12.59
CA GLU A 63 -8.05 16.09 -13.16
C GLU A 63 -6.80 15.81 -12.34
N ARG A 64 -6.13 16.86 -11.85
CA ARG A 64 -4.94 16.71 -10.99
C ARG A 64 -5.28 15.99 -9.70
N ILE A 65 -6.41 16.35 -9.08
CA ILE A 65 -6.86 15.69 -7.84
C ILE A 65 -7.17 14.22 -8.09
N LEU A 66 -7.84 13.89 -9.20
CA LEU A 66 -8.12 12.50 -9.56
C LEU A 66 -6.85 11.68 -9.80
N VAL A 67 -5.85 12.27 -10.46
CA VAL A 67 -4.54 11.63 -10.68
C VAL A 67 -3.80 11.41 -9.36
N MET A 68 -3.84 12.38 -8.43
CA MET A 68 -3.26 12.21 -7.09
C MET A 68 -3.99 11.13 -6.28
N ALA A 69 -5.33 11.10 -6.31
CA ALA A 69 -6.13 10.08 -5.64
C ALA A 69 -5.85 8.68 -6.22
N ALA A 70 -5.69 8.56 -7.54
CA ALA A 70 -5.31 7.31 -8.19
C ALA A 70 -3.92 6.82 -7.78
N TYR A 71 -2.93 7.72 -7.71
CA TYR A 71 -1.62 7.39 -7.18
C TYR A 71 -1.70 6.86 -5.74
N GLN A 72 -2.42 7.58 -4.88
CA GLN A 72 -2.61 7.19 -3.48
C GLN A 72 -3.23 5.79 -3.38
N HIS A 73 -4.30 5.54 -4.13
CA HIS A 73 -4.94 4.23 -4.18
C HIS A 73 -3.96 3.12 -4.66
N ILE A 74 -3.07 3.39 -5.63
CA ILE A 74 -2.08 2.39 -6.07
C ILE A 74 -1.11 2.07 -4.92
N MET A 75 -0.65 3.08 -4.18
CA MET A 75 0.23 2.87 -3.03
C MET A 75 -0.48 2.12 -1.90
N ASP A 76 -1.74 2.46 -1.61
CA ASP A 76 -2.55 1.78 -0.59
C ASP A 76 -2.72 0.29 -0.93
N GLN A 77 -3.04 -0.04 -2.19
CA GLN A 77 -3.16 -1.44 -2.62
C GLN A 77 -1.84 -2.21 -2.48
N LYS A 78 -0.72 -1.56 -2.80
CA LYS A 78 0.61 -2.15 -2.59
C LYS A 78 0.93 -2.35 -1.10
N ALA A 79 0.54 -1.42 -0.24
CA ALA A 79 0.69 -1.54 1.21
C ALA A 79 -0.20 -2.66 1.80
N ILE A 80 -1.45 -2.77 1.36
CA ILE A 80 -2.34 -3.87 1.71
C ILE A 80 -1.72 -5.21 1.29
N HIS A 81 -1.19 -5.29 0.07
CA HIS A 81 -0.52 -6.50 -0.41
C HIS A 81 0.71 -6.86 0.45
N TYR A 82 1.54 -5.87 0.76
CA TYR A 82 2.67 -6.03 1.68
C TYR A 82 2.24 -6.55 3.05
N GLN A 83 1.20 -5.99 3.65
CA GLN A 83 0.69 -6.42 4.95
C GLN A 83 0.13 -7.86 4.88
N ASN A 84 -0.55 -8.21 3.79
CA ASN A 84 -1.04 -9.56 3.57
C ASN A 84 0.10 -10.58 3.47
N ILE A 85 1.20 -10.24 2.80
CA ILE A 85 2.40 -11.09 2.75
C ILE A 85 3.01 -11.24 4.15
N CYS A 86 3.17 -10.15 4.90
CA CYS A 86 3.66 -10.20 6.29
C CYS A 86 2.80 -11.11 7.19
N ASN A 87 1.48 -11.03 7.04
CA ASN A 87 0.54 -11.89 7.77
C ASN A 87 0.69 -13.36 7.36
N LYS A 88 0.88 -13.66 6.06
CA LYS A 88 1.11 -15.02 5.57
C LYS A 88 2.43 -15.59 6.07
N ILE A 89 3.52 -14.82 6.03
CA ILE A 89 4.83 -15.23 6.57
C ILE A 89 4.69 -15.59 8.06
N THR A 90 4.02 -14.74 8.84
CA THR A 90 3.75 -15.01 10.26
C THR A 90 2.99 -16.32 10.45
N ARG A 91 1.96 -16.58 9.63
CA ARG A 91 1.19 -17.84 9.68
C ARG A 91 2.04 -19.07 9.35
N VAL A 92 2.86 -19.00 8.30
CA VAL A 92 3.78 -20.08 7.92
C VAL A 92 4.74 -20.40 9.06
N ARG A 93 5.36 -19.38 9.66
CA ARG A 93 6.28 -19.57 10.81
C ARG A 93 5.59 -20.18 12.03
N LEU A 94 4.33 -19.80 12.29
CA LEU A 94 3.54 -20.41 13.37
C LEU A 94 3.22 -21.88 13.07
N GLN A 95 2.94 -22.22 11.82
CA GLN A 95 2.69 -23.60 11.39
C GLN A 95 3.96 -24.47 11.48
N GLU A 96 5.12 -23.93 11.09
CA GLU A 96 6.43 -24.61 11.27
C GLU A 96 6.71 -24.90 12.76
N LYS A 97 6.48 -23.91 13.63
CA LYS A 97 6.65 -24.07 15.08
C LYS A 97 5.64 -25.06 15.69
N ALA A 98 4.40 -25.08 15.19
CA ALA A 98 3.42 -26.05 15.63
C ALA A 98 3.80 -27.48 15.19
N LEU A 99 4.31 -27.64 13.96
CA LEU A 99 4.76 -28.90 13.42
C LEU A 99 5.95 -29.46 14.19
N SER A 100 6.92 -28.62 14.58
CA SER A 100 8.08 -29.06 15.38
C SER A 100 7.66 -29.62 16.73
N ASN A 101 6.59 -29.07 17.32
CA ASN A 101 6.12 -29.41 18.66
C ASN A 101 4.97 -30.43 18.68
N SER A 102 4.44 -30.82 17.51
CA SER A 102 3.29 -31.72 17.43
C SER A 102 3.64 -33.11 17.91
N ILE A 103 2.86 -33.68 18.83
CA ILE A 103 2.98 -35.09 19.26
C ILE A 103 2.19 -36.00 18.31
N LEU A 104 1.28 -35.43 17.52
CA LEU A 104 0.32 -36.16 16.67
C LEU A 104 0.89 -36.57 15.31
N ILE A 105 2.01 -35.97 14.88
CA ILE A 105 2.59 -36.20 13.56
C ILE A 105 3.86 -37.04 13.72
N GLN A 106 3.95 -38.19 13.04
CA GLN A 106 5.15 -39.03 13.08
C GLN A 106 6.34 -38.31 12.44
N ALA A 107 7.56 -38.55 12.94
CA ALA A 107 8.76 -37.85 12.47
C ALA A 107 8.99 -37.95 10.95
N LYS A 108 8.68 -39.12 10.36
CA LYS A 108 8.79 -39.36 8.91
C LYS A 108 7.88 -38.46 8.06
N ASP A 109 6.71 -38.09 8.58
CA ASP A 109 5.71 -37.28 7.89
C ASP A 109 5.95 -35.78 8.12
N ARG A 110 6.77 -35.41 9.13
CA ARG A 110 7.11 -34.00 9.40
C ARG A 110 8.05 -33.41 8.36
N ALA A 111 9.04 -34.18 7.90
CA ALA A 111 10.05 -33.70 6.97
C ALA A 111 9.46 -33.08 5.68
N PRO A 112 8.55 -33.76 4.95
CA PRO A 112 7.97 -33.19 3.73
C PRO A 112 7.05 -31.99 4.01
N ILE A 113 6.34 -31.98 5.14
CA ILE A 113 5.47 -30.85 5.53
C ILE A 113 6.31 -29.62 5.90
N PHE A 114 7.44 -29.84 6.57
CA PHE A 114 8.37 -28.77 6.92
C PHE A 114 9.01 -28.17 5.65
N GLU A 115 9.46 -29.01 4.72
CA GLU A 115 9.99 -28.56 3.43
C GLU A 115 8.97 -27.73 2.63
N PHE A 116 7.70 -28.14 2.64
CA PHE A 116 6.62 -27.39 2.01
C PHE A 116 6.47 -25.99 2.61
N TYR A 117 6.41 -25.86 3.94
CA TYR A 117 6.29 -24.55 4.61
C TYR A 117 7.53 -23.68 4.41
N ALA A 118 8.72 -24.26 4.48
CA ALA A 118 9.97 -23.55 4.24
C ALA A 118 9.99 -22.94 2.83
N LYS A 119 9.59 -23.72 1.81
CA LYS A 119 9.50 -23.25 0.42
C LYS A 119 8.45 -22.15 0.26
N GLN A 120 7.29 -22.26 0.91
CA GLN A 120 6.30 -21.18 0.90
C GLN A 120 6.83 -19.91 1.57
N GLY A 121 7.52 -20.04 2.71
CA GLY A 121 8.16 -18.93 3.40
C GLY A 121 9.16 -18.20 2.51
N GLU A 122 10.01 -18.94 1.79
CA GLU A 122 10.99 -18.36 0.86
C GLU A 122 10.32 -17.56 -0.28
N ILE A 123 9.25 -18.10 -0.87
CA ILE A 123 8.49 -17.41 -1.93
C ILE A 123 7.91 -16.09 -1.40
N LEU A 124 7.30 -16.12 -0.20
CA LEU A 124 6.69 -14.94 0.40
C LEU A 124 7.73 -13.87 0.78
N GLU A 125 8.90 -14.27 1.30
CA GLU A 125 9.99 -13.33 1.61
C GLU A 125 10.57 -12.69 0.34
N LYS A 126 10.70 -13.45 -0.76
CA LYS A 126 11.09 -12.92 -2.07
C LYS A 126 10.05 -11.91 -2.58
N GLU A 127 8.76 -12.23 -2.51
CA GLU A 127 7.69 -11.33 -2.93
C GLU A 127 7.66 -10.04 -2.09
N LYS A 128 7.84 -10.16 -0.77
CA LYS A 128 7.99 -9.02 0.14
C LYS A 128 9.19 -8.14 -0.25
N ALA A 129 10.34 -8.73 -0.55
CA ALA A 129 11.54 -8.01 -0.96
C ALA A 129 11.30 -7.21 -2.25
N LEU A 130 10.69 -7.84 -3.27
CA LEU A 130 10.33 -7.19 -4.53
C LEU A 130 9.38 -6.00 -4.33
N LEU A 131 8.43 -6.08 -3.40
CA LEU A 131 7.58 -4.93 -3.07
C LEU A 131 8.39 -3.78 -2.46
N LEU A 132 9.33 -4.09 -1.57
CA LEU A 132 10.17 -3.10 -0.89
C LEU A 132 11.22 -2.46 -1.81
N GLU A 133 11.51 -3.04 -2.97
CA GLU A 133 12.33 -2.38 -3.99
C GLU A 133 11.67 -1.08 -4.48
N CYS A 134 10.34 -0.96 -4.41
CA CYS A 134 9.62 0.28 -4.72
C CYS A 134 9.84 1.34 -3.62
N PRO A 135 10.59 2.43 -3.88
CA PRO A 135 10.88 3.45 -2.88
C PRO A 135 9.62 4.22 -2.46
N GLU A 136 8.66 4.41 -3.36
CA GLU A 136 7.37 5.02 -3.04
C GLU A 136 6.58 4.22 -2.01
N LEU A 137 6.54 2.90 -2.14
CA LEU A 137 5.87 2.03 -1.17
C LEU A 137 6.54 2.13 0.20
N ARG A 138 7.88 2.10 0.26
CA ARG A 138 8.62 2.25 1.53
C ARG A 138 8.28 3.55 2.23
N ARG A 139 8.27 4.67 1.49
CA ARG A 139 7.88 5.97 2.03
C ARG A 139 6.44 5.98 2.52
N HIS A 140 5.53 5.38 1.76
CA HIS A 140 4.13 5.30 2.12
C HIS A 140 3.89 4.48 3.41
N LEU A 141 4.56 3.34 3.56
CA LEU A 141 4.54 2.54 4.78
C LEU A 141 5.12 3.29 5.98
N GLN A 142 6.21 4.05 5.79
CA GLN A 142 6.80 4.88 6.84
C GLN A 142 5.82 5.94 7.33
N ILE A 143 5.16 6.65 6.42
CA ILE A 143 4.14 7.65 6.78
C ILE A 143 3.01 7.00 7.58
N GLN A 144 2.49 5.85 7.13
CA GLN A 144 1.44 5.13 7.89
C GLN A 144 1.90 4.76 9.31
N TYR A 145 3.14 4.32 9.47
CA TYR A 145 3.71 4.00 10.77
C TYR A 145 3.83 5.24 11.66
N ASP A 146 4.39 6.33 11.13
CA ASP A 146 4.58 7.59 11.86
C ASP A 146 3.23 8.16 12.31
N THR A 147 2.23 8.19 11.42
CA THR A 147 0.87 8.64 11.75
C THR A 147 0.20 7.78 12.82
N ALA A 148 0.45 6.47 12.85
CA ALA A 148 -0.08 5.59 13.88
C ALA A 148 0.61 5.78 15.24
N GLN A 149 1.84 6.29 15.26
CA GLN A 149 2.66 6.51 16.46
C GLN A 149 2.68 7.95 16.96
N GLU A 150 2.07 8.90 16.23
CA GLU A 150 1.95 10.27 16.72
C GLU A 150 1.29 10.25 18.11
N PRO A 151 1.98 10.74 19.17
CA PRO A 151 1.37 10.85 20.48
C PRO A 151 0.16 11.75 20.30
N LYS A 152 -1.02 11.29 20.74
CA LYS A 152 -2.20 12.15 20.86
C LYS A 152 -1.78 13.35 21.68
N THR A 153 -1.45 14.45 21.03
CA THR A 153 -1.19 15.72 21.67
C THR A 153 -2.48 16.05 22.39
N GLN A 154 -2.46 15.83 23.70
CA GLN A 154 -3.49 16.24 24.62
C GLN A 154 -3.66 17.74 24.42
N ASN A 155 -4.70 18.14 23.70
CA ASN A 155 -5.16 19.51 23.71
C ASN A 155 -5.70 19.76 25.14
N SER A 156 -4.84 20.37 25.96
CA SER A 156 -5.23 21.12 27.16
C SER A 156 -5.57 22.56 26.77
#